data_AF-K1SA55-F1
#
_entry.id   AF-K1SA55-F1
#
_cell.length_a   1.000
_cell.length_b   1.000
_cell.length_c   1.000
_cell.angle_alpha   90.00
_cell.angle_beta   90.00
_cell.angle_gamma   90.00
#
_symmetry.space_group_name_H-M   'P 1'
#
loop_
_entity.id
_entity.type
_entity.pdbx_description
1 polymer ?
#
loop_
_entity_poly.entity_id
_entity_poly.type
_entity_poly.pdbx_seq_one_letter_code
_entity_poly.pdbx_strand_id
1 'polypeptide(L)' 'MQDTCREKGVTVIVITHNSALAPMADKVIKVKNGRVDKLLLNEHPTPVEYIEW' A
#
# COMPACT_ATOMS: atom_id res chain seq x y z
N MET A 1 8.62 -5.25 6.26
CA MET A 1 8.63 -5.04 4.79
C MET A 1 8.65 -3.55 4.48
N GLN A 2 7.74 -2.77 5.08
CA GLN A 2 7.74 -1.30 4.97
C GLN A 2 9.10 -0.68 5.31
N ASP A 3 9.73 -1.09 6.42
CA ASP A 3 11.06 -0.58 6.80
C ASP A 3 12.14 -0.93 5.80
N THR A 4 12.14 -2.17 5.29
CA THR A 4 13.10 -2.61 4.27
C THR A 4 13.01 -1.75 3.00
N CYS A 5 11.80 -1.36 2.57
CA CYS A 5 11.63 -0.44 1.44
C CYS A 5 12.28 0.91 1.71
N ARG A 6 12.06 1.46 2.92
CA ARG A 6 12.54 2.79 3.33
C ARG A 6 14.05 2.81 3.57
N GLU A 7 14.58 1.81 4.27
CA GLU A 7 16.00 1.69 4.62
C GLU A 7 16.87 1.34 3.41
N LYS A 8 16.38 0.47 2.52
CA LYS A 8 17.17 -0.02 1.38
C LYS A 8 16.84 0.69 0.06
N GLY A 9 15.88 1.61 0.06
CA GLY A 9 15.46 2.33 -1.15
C GLY A 9 14.87 1.42 -2.24
N VAL A 10 14.34 0.26 -1.86
CA VAL A 10 13.79 -0.72 -2.80
C VAL A 10 12.28 -0.53 -2.95
N THR A 11 11.77 -0.68 -4.18
CA THR A 11 10.33 -0.60 -4.45
C THR A 11 9.67 -1.95 -4.23
N VAL A 12 8.57 -1.97 -3.47
CA VAL A 12 7.75 -3.15 -3.24
C VAL A 12 6.34 -2.90 -3.75
N ILE A 13 5.78 -3.91 -4.41
CA ILE A 13 4.39 -3.92 -4.86
C ILE A 13 3.68 -5.06 -4.14
N VAL A 14 2.60 -4.74 -3.45
CA VAL A 14 1.73 -5.73 -2.78
C VAL A 14 0.42 -5.80 -3.55
N ILE A 15 0.08 -7.00 -4.03
CA ILE A 15 -1.21 -7.28 -4.67
C ILE A 15 -2.05 -8.04 -3.65
N THR A 16 -3.16 -7.46 -3.23
CA THR A 16 -4.02 -8.05 -2.20
C THR A 16 -5.47 -7.62 -2.37
N HIS A 17 -6.38 -8.47 -1.91
CA HIS A 17 -7.79 -8.12 -1.70
C HIS A 17 -8.05 -7.57 -0.29
N ASN A 18 -7.07 -7.66 0.63
CA ASN A 18 -7.21 -7.13 1.97
C ASN A 18 -7.01 -5.60 1.97
N SER A 19 -8.12 -4.87 2.02
CA SER A 19 -8.10 -3.40 2.05
C SER A 19 -7.52 -2.82 3.34
N ALA A 20 -7.42 -3.59 4.43
CA ALA A 20 -6.84 -3.12 5.68
C ALA A 20 -5.35 -2.74 5.52
N LEU A 21 -4.65 -3.33 4.54
CA LEU A 21 -3.26 -2.99 4.24
C LEU A 21 -3.10 -1.70 3.42
N ALA A 22 -4.16 -1.15 2.85
CA ALA A 22 -4.07 0.05 1.99
C ALA A 22 -3.43 1.27 2.69
N PRO A 23 -3.71 1.57 3.98
CA PRO A 23 -3.12 2.70 4.69
C PRO A 23 -1.60 2.63 4.84
N MET A 24 -0.95 1.45 4.75
CA MET A 24 0.53 1.39 4.84
C MET A 24 1.24 1.77 3.55
N ALA A 25 0.54 1.75 2.42
CA ALA A 25 1.14 1.94 1.11
C ALA A 25 1.26 3.43 0.79
N ASP A 26 2.38 3.83 0.18
CA ASP A 26 2.59 5.20 -0.33
C ASP A 26 1.65 5.52 -1.51
N LYS A 27 1.30 4.50 -2.30
CA LYS A 27 0.35 4.59 -3.41
C LYS A 27 -0.57 3.39 -3.44
N VAL A 28 -1.87 3.63 -3.53
CA VAL A 28 -2.90 2.59 -3.63
C VAL A 28 -3.56 2.68 -5.00
N ILE A 29 -3.46 1.60 -5.77
CA ILE A 29 -4.13 1.45 -7.06
C ILE A 29 -5.27 0.45 -6.88
N LYS A 30 -6.51 0.92 -6.97
CA LYS A 30 -7.69 0.05 -6.93
C LYS A 30 -7.98 -0.43 -8.35
N VAL A 31 -8.14 -1.73 -8.50
CA VAL A 31 -8.45 -2.38 -9.78
C VAL A 31 -9.85 -2.98 -9.70
N LYS A 32 -10.67 -2.75 -10.72
CA LYS A 32 -12.00 -3.33 -10.86
C LYS A 32 -12.22 -3.72 -12.32
N ASN A 33 -12.74 -4.93 -12.57
CA ASN A 33 -13.01 -5.44 -13.92
C ASN A 33 -11.80 -5.33 -14.88
N GLY A 34 -10.59 -5.64 -14.39
CA GLY A 34 -9.36 -5.60 -15.19
C GLY A 34 -8.85 -4.21 -15.56
N ARG A 35 -9.44 -3.14 -15.01
CA ARG A 35 -9.02 -1.76 -15.24
C ARG A 35 -8.70 -1.05 -13.93
N VAL A 36 -7.85 -0.03 -14.00
CA VAL A 36 -7.61 0.87 -12.88
C VAL A 36 -8.89 1.68 -12.64
N ASP A 37 -9.45 1.54 -11.45
CA ASP A 37 -10.65 2.24 -10.98
C ASP A 37 -10.27 3.52 -10.24
N LYS A 38 -9.22 3.46 -9.39
CA LYS A 38 -8.75 4.61 -8.62
C LYS A 38 -7.25 4.55 -8.35
N LEU A 39 -6.61 5.71 -8.31
CA LEU A 39 -5.27 5.90 -7.80
C LEU A 39 -5.32 6.88 -6.62
N LEU A 40 -4.69 6.50 -5.52
CA LEU A 40 -4.58 7.30 -4.30
C LEU A 40 -3.09 7.43 -3.96
N LEU A 41 -2.65 8.65 -3.68
CA LEU A 41 -1.37 8.91 -3.02
C LEU A 41 -1.64 9.07 -1.53
N ASN A 42 -0.80 8.44 -0.71
CA ASN A 42 -0.90 8.51 0.73
C ASN A 42 0.25 9.36 1.26
N GLU A 43 -0.04 10.61 1.62
CA GLU A 43 0.98 11.55 2.11
C GLU A 43 1.54 11.14 3.48
N HIS A 44 0.77 10.37 4.26
CA HIS A 44 1.14 9.92 5.59
C HIS A 44 0.84 8.42 5.75
N PRO A 45 1.67 7.52 5.17
CA PRO A 45 1.47 6.09 5.27
C PRO A 45 1.49 5.62 6.71
N THR A 46 0.47 4.86 7.10
CA THR A 46 0.34 4.29 8.44
C THR A 46 1.41 3.21 8.63
N PRO A 47 2.17 3.24 9.73
CA PRO A 47 3.06 2.14 10.08
C PRO A 47 2.29 0.82 10.18
N VAL A 48 2.89 -0.25 9.66
CA VAL A 48 2.23 -1.56 9.60
C VAL A 48 1.84 -2.09 11.00
N GLU A 49 2.54 -1.67 12.06
CA GLU A 49 2.23 -2.06 13.44
C GLU A 49 0.89 -1.53 13.94
N TYR A 50 0.35 -0.49 13.31
CA TYR A 50 -0.94 0.13 13.67
C TYR A 50 -2.11 -0.32 12.80
N ILE A 51 -1.90 -1.26 11.87
CA ILE A 51 -2.97 -1.80 11.04
C ILE A 51 -3.66 -2.95 11.78
N GLU A 52 -4.94 -2.76 12.10
CA GLU A 52 -5.80 -3.82 12.65
C GLU A 52 -6.17 -4.85 11.56
N TRP A 53 -6.19 -6.13 11.92
CA TRP A 53 -6.35 -7.27 11.00
C TRP A 53 -7.75 -7.87 10.98
#